data_AF-A0A1B6KVP8-F1
#
_entry.id   AF-A0A1B6KVP8-F1
#
_cell.length_a   1.000
_cell.length_b   1.000
_cell.length_c   1.000
_cell.angle_alpha   90.00
_cell.angle_beta   90.00
_cell.angle_gamma   90.00
#
_symmetry.space_group_name_H-M   'P 1'
#
loop_
_entity.id
_entity.type
_entity.pdbx_description
1 polymer ?
#
loop_
_entity_poly.entity_id
_entity_poly.type
_entity_poly.pdbx_seq_one_letter_code
_entity_poly.pdbx_strand_id
1 'polypeptide(L)'
;RPTFLKQNKSTLVSLTNNHYNDAFYQLDLDFKLKGLKTLICYAMGCVRDRIQQQHFAQNILRFQCSTGAKVCIISYDQTARRELWNGLTHSEFVETLRKLISTPQPAEEHQQ
;
A
#
# COMPACT_ATOMS: atom_id res chain seq x y z
N ARG A 1 9.10 23.82 -26.87
CA ARG A 1 9.30 23.94 -25.41
C ARG A 1 7.94 24.15 -24.75
N PRO A 2 7.34 23.17 -24.06
CA PRO A 2 6.15 23.42 -23.27
C PRO A 2 6.49 23.61 -21.80
N THR A 3 5.84 24.61 -21.24
CA THR A 3 5.94 25.15 -19.88
C THR A 3 5.33 24.18 -18.88
N PHE A 4 6.11 23.77 -17.88
CA PHE A 4 5.62 22.97 -16.75
C PHE A 4 4.68 23.81 -15.89
N LEU A 5 3.38 23.51 -15.96
CA LEU A 5 2.39 23.97 -14.99
C LEU A 5 2.68 23.29 -13.64
N LYS A 6 3.08 24.10 -12.66
CA LYS A 6 3.08 23.78 -11.23
C LYS A 6 1.63 23.49 -10.82
N GLN A 7 1.19 22.23 -10.93
CA GLN A 7 -0.05 21.80 -10.29
C GLN A 7 0.24 21.38 -8.86
N ASN A 8 -0.57 21.91 -7.94
CA ASN A 8 -0.48 21.74 -6.51
C ASN A 8 -0.46 20.25 -6.11
N LYS A 9 0.57 19.86 -5.35
CA LYS A 9 0.83 18.49 -4.86
C LYS A 9 -0.31 17.87 -4.03
N SER A 10 -1.25 18.66 -3.51
CA SER A 10 -2.27 18.20 -2.56
C SER A 10 -3.47 17.51 -3.23
N THR A 11 -3.87 17.93 -4.43
CA THR A 11 -5.10 17.42 -5.08
C THR A 11 -4.87 16.13 -5.88
N LEU A 12 -3.64 15.88 -6.37
CA LEU A 12 -3.28 14.68 -7.13
C LEU A 12 -3.15 13.42 -6.27
N VAL A 13 -2.83 13.56 -4.98
CA VAL A 13 -2.64 12.43 -4.05
C VAL A 13 -3.98 11.84 -3.59
N SER A 14 -5.03 12.66 -3.52
CA SER A 14 -6.36 12.23 -3.06
C SER A 14 -7.07 11.34 -4.10
N LEU A 15 -6.93 11.64 -5.41
CA LEU A 15 -7.54 10.82 -6.47
C LEU A 15 -6.95 9.41 -6.52
N THR A 16 -5.64 9.27 -6.34
CA THR A 16 -4.97 7.96 -6.36
C THR A 16 -5.31 7.12 -5.14
N ASN A 17 -5.47 7.75 -3.97
CA ASN A 17 -5.84 7.02 -2.75
C ASN A 17 -7.27 6.47 -2.81
N ASN A 18 -8.22 7.24 -3.36
CA ASN A 18 -9.60 6.76 -3.47
C ASN A 18 -9.72 5.59 -4.46
N HIS A 19 -9.13 5.70 -5.64
CA HIS A 19 -9.12 4.57 -6.59
C HIS A 19 -8.38 3.34 -6.05
N TYR A 20 -7.34 3.54 -5.25
CA TYR A 20 -6.62 2.46 -4.59
C TYR A 20 -7.49 1.74 -3.55
N ASN A 21 -8.22 2.50 -2.72
CA ASN A 21 -9.16 1.95 -1.75
C ASN A 21 -10.33 1.22 -2.45
N ASP A 22 -10.85 1.78 -3.53
CA ASP A 22 -11.90 1.14 -4.33
C ASP A 22 -11.40 -0.18 -4.94
N ALA A 23 -10.17 -0.21 -5.46
CA ALA A 23 -9.56 -1.44 -5.96
C ALA A 23 -9.42 -2.50 -4.86
N PHE A 24 -9.05 -2.10 -3.64
CA PHE A 24 -9.01 -3.00 -2.48
C PHE A 24 -10.40 -3.49 -2.06
N TYR A 25 -11.41 -2.63 -2.13
CA TYR A 25 -12.79 -3.01 -1.85
C TYR A 25 -13.33 -4.03 -2.85
N GLN A 26 -13.07 -3.82 -4.15
CA GLN A 26 -13.44 -4.80 -5.19
C GLN A 26 -12.69 -6.13 -5.00
N LEU A 27 -11.40 -6.07 -4.64
CA LEU A 27 -10.60 -7.27 -4.35
C LEU A 27 -11.15 -8.05 -3.15
N ASP A 28 -11.56 -7.35 -2.09
CA ASP A 28 -12.20 -7.95 -0.91
C ASP A 28 -13.50 -8.69 -1.25
N LEU A 29 -14.38 -8.03 -2.02
CA LEU A 29 -15.61 -8.64 -2.50
C LEU A 29 -15.33 -9.90 -3.33
N ASP A 30 -14.39 -9.81 -4.27
CA ASP A 30 -14.01 -10.92 -5.12
C ASP A 30 -13.48 -12.11 -4.32
N PHE A 31 -12.67 -11.86 -3.29
CA PHE A 31 -12.14 -12.91 -2.43
C PHE A 31 -13.25 -13.62 -1.64
N LYS A 32 -14.22 -12.86 -1.13
CA LYS A 32 -15.37 -13.42 -0.41
C LYS A 32 -16.28 -14.22 -1.34
N LEU A 33 -16.61 -13.67 -2.50
CA LEU A 33 -17.48 -14.32 -3.49
C LEU A 33 -16.86 -15.60 -4.05
N LYS A 34 -15.55 -15.59 -4.30
CA LYS A 34 -14.82 -16.73 -4.89
C LYS A 34 -14.26 -17.70 -3.83
N GLY A 35 -14.36 -17.37 -2.54
CA GLY A 35 -13.82 -18.19 -1.45
C GLY A 35 -12.29 -18.34 -1.49
N LEU A 36 -11.58 -17.31 -1.97
CA LEU A 36 -10.12 -17.33 -2.10
C LEU A 36 -9.46 -17.21 -0.73
N LYS A 37 -8.39 -18.00 -0.51
CA LYS A 37 -7.75 -18.14 0.81
C LYS A 37 -6.39 -17.47 0.92
N THR A 38 -5.78 -17.11 -0.20
CA THR A 38 -4.41 -16.58 -0.22
C THR A 38 -4.30 -15.46 -1.24
N LEU A 39 -3.84 -14.29 -0.80
CA LEU A 39 -3.44 -13.18 -1.66
C LEU A 39 -1.91 -13.16 -1.75
N ILE A 40 -1.36 -13.16 -2.97
CA ILE A 40 0.07 -12.93 -3.20
C ILE A 40 0.21 -11.59 -3.91
N CYS A 41 0.96 -10.66 -3.32
CA CYS A 41 1.13 -9.32 -3.89
C CYS A 41 2.57 -8.82 -3.77
N TYR A 42 2.96 -7.90 -4.66
CA TYR A 42 4.29 -7.29 -4.65
C TYR A 42 4.26 -5.96 -3.90
N ALA A 43 5.12 -5.83 -2.87
CA ALA A 43 5.23 -4.60 -2.08
C ALA A 43 5.69 -3.39 -2.92
N MET A 44 6.48 -3.65 -3.96
CA MET A 44 7.08 -2.59 -4.79
C MET A 44 6.07 -1.85 -5.67
N GLY A 45 4.87 -2.40 -5.88
CA GLY A 45 3.80 -1.72 -6.61
C GLY A 45 3.38 -0.42 -5.93
N CYS A 46 3.26 -0.43 -4.59
CA CYS A 46 2.85 0.76 -3.85
C CYS A 46 3.90 1.87 -3.89
N VAL A 47 5.19 1.52 -3.91
CA VAL A 47 6.30 2.47 -4.05
C VAL A 47 6.28 3.17 -5.41
N ARG A 48 6.06 2.40 -6.49
CA ARG A 48 5.98 2.96 -7.86
C ARG A 48 4.81 3.93 -7.99
N ASP A 49 3.68 3.59 -7.39
CA ASP A 49 2.44 4.35 -7.50
C ASP A 49 2.34 5.46 -6.43
N ARG A 50 3.43 5.71 -5.68
CA ARG A 50 3.56 6.73 -4.62
C ARG A 50 2.52 6.60 -3.50
N ILE A 51 2.02 5.39 -3.27
CA ILE A 51 1.16 5.06 -2.14
C ILE A 51 2.03 4.98 -0.87
N GLN A 52 1.57 5.61 0.21
CA GLN A 52 2.28 5.58 1.48
C GLN A 52 2.30 4.16 2.06
N GLN A 53 3.42 3.76 2.66
CA GLN A 53 3.58 2.43 3.25
C GLN A 53 2.56 2.16 4.36
N GLN A 54 2.22 3.19 5.14
CA GLN A 54 1.18 3.14 6.17
C GLN A 54 -0.18 2.80 5.54
N HIS A 55 -0.55 3.50 4.48
CA HIS A 55 -1.83 3.29 3.79
C HIS A 55 -1.90 1.91 3.12
N PHE A 56 -0.79 1.45 2.54
CA PHE A 56 -0.66 0.09 2.02
C PHE A 56 -0.83 -0.96 3.13
N ALA A 57 -0.12 -0.81 4.25
CA ALA A 57 -0.19 -1.74 5.38
C ALA A 57 -1.59 -1.80 6.00
N GLN A 58 -2.23 -0.64 6.21
CA GLN A 58 -3.60 -0.57 6.74
C GLN A 58 -4.60 -1.31 5.84
N ASN A 59 -4.53 -1.11 4.52
CA ASN A 59 -5.42 -1.80 3.59
C ASN A 59 -5.18 -3.32 3.55
N ILE A 60 -3.92 -3.77 3.65
CA ILE A 60 -3.59 -5.19 3.75
C ILE A 60 -4.14 -5.81 5.05
N LEU A 61 -3.96 -5.13 6.19
CA LEU A 61 -4.48 -5.59 7.48
C LEU A 61 -6.01 -5.66 7.45
N ARG A 62 -6.67 -4.62 6.95
CA ARG A 62 -8.13 -4.57 6.79
C ARG A 62 -8.63 -5.71 5.90
N PHE A 63 -7.97 -5.94 4.77
CA PHE A 63 -8.29 -7.03 3.85
C PHE A 63 -8.14 -8.39 4.53
N GLN A 64 -7.04 -8.64 5.24
CA GLN A 64 -6.81 -9.89 5.95
C GLN A 64 -7.86 -10.12 7.04
N CYS A 65 -8.21 -9.09 7.81
CA CYS A 65 -9.27 -9.18 8.83
C CYS A 65 -10.64 -9.45 8.22
N SER A 66 -10.94 -8.86 7.05
CA SER A 66 -12.27 -8.96 6.45
C SER A 66 -12.49 -10.25 5.65
N THR A 67 -11.44 -10.77 5.00
CA THR A 67 -11.50 -11.99 4.17
C THR A 67 -11.04 -13.26 4.91
N GLY A 68 -10.25 -13.11 5.98
CA GLY A 68 -9.53 -14.23 6.60
C GLY A 68 -8.43 -14.82 5.70
N ALA A 69 -8.15 -14.21 4.56
CA ALA A 69 -7.17 -14.72 3.60
C ALA A 69 -5.74 -14.47 4.10
N LYS A 70 -4.87 -15.46 3.88
CA LYS A 70 -3.44 -15.30 4.12
C LYS A 70 -2.85 -14.33 3.08
N VAL A 71 -2.16 -13.29 3.54
CA VAL A 71 -1.49 -12.36 2.63
C VAL A 71 0.02 -12.64 2.61
N CYS A 72 0.54 -12.93 1.41
CA CYS A 72 1.96 -13.13 1.14
C CYS A 72 2.49 -11.94 0.34
N ILE A 73 3.27 -11.09 1.01
CA ILE A 73 3.88 -9.92 0.38
C ILE A 73 5.28 -10.29 -0.12
N ILE A 74 5.49 -10.22 -1.43
CA ILE A 74 6.78 -10.42 -2.06
C ILE A 74 7.48 -9.07 -2.19
N SER A 75 8.69 -8.98 -1.63
CA SER A 75 9.63 -7.88 -1.86
C SER A 75 10.85 -8.45 -2.59
N TYR A 76 11.36 -7.70 -3.57
CA TYR A 76 12.55 -8.08 -4.31
C TYR A 76 13.61 -7.00 -4.10
N ASP A 77 14.79 -7.43 -3.69
CA ASP A 77 15.94 -6.57 -3.58
C ASP A 77 16.44 -6.26 -4.99
N GLN A 78 16.04 -5.09 -5.50
CA GLN A 78 16.62 -4.61 -6.75
C GLN A 78 18.10 -4.36 -6.48
N THR A 79 18.98 -5.18 -7.05
CA THR A 79 20.44 -5.03 -7.00
C THR A 79 20.95 -3.67 -7.52
N ALA A 80 20.05 -2.85 -8.07
CA ALA A 80 20.29 -1.45 -8.30
C ALA A 80 20.46 -0.72 -6.95
N ARG A 81 21.66 -0.17 -6.71
CA ARG A 81 21.99 0.74 -5.59
C ARG A 81 21.19 2.06 -5.58
N ARG A 82 20.10 2.13 -6.35
CA ARG A 82 19.28 3.31 -6.49
C ARG A 82 18.27 3.30 -5.35
N GLU A 83 18.12 4.43 -4.70
CA GLU A 83 17.04 4.62 -3.73
C GLU A 83 15.70 4.35 -4.39
N LEU A 84 14.76 3.84 -3.61
CA LEU A 84 13.36 3.72 -4.01
C LEU A 84 12.81 5.12 -4.33
N TRP A 85 11.66 5.18 -4.99
CA TRP A 85 11.04 6.46 -5.39
C TRP A 85 10.74 7.42 -4.22
N ASN A 86 10.76 6.91 -2.99
CA ASN A 86 10.59 7.65 -1.74
C ASN A 86 11.91 7.94 -1.00
N GLY A 87 13.07 7.68 -1.60
CA GLY A 87 14.39 7.91 -1.00
C GLY A 87 14.86 6.81 -0.02
N LEU A 88 14.05 5.76 0.20
CA LEU A 88 14.44 4.67 1.11
C LEU A 88 15.25 3.60 0.38
N THR A 89 16.11 2.91 1.11
CA THR A 89 16.68 1.65 0.66
C THR A 89 15.64 0.52 0.72
N HIS A 90 15.89 -0.56 -0.02
CA HIS A 90 15.03 -1.75 0.03
C HIS A 90 14.93 -2.31 1.46
N SER A 91 16.04 -2.35 2.21
CA SER A 91 16.06 -2.83 3.59
C SER A 91 15.17 -1.98 4.50
N GLU A 92 15.30 -0.65 4.44
CA GLU A 92 14.48 0.27 5.23
C GLU A 92 12.99 0.18 4.89
N PHE A 93 12.67 -0.01 3.61
CA PHE A 93 11.30 -0.24 3.16
C PHE A 93 10.71 -1.51 3.78
N VAL A 94 11.43 -2.64 3.67
CA VAL A 94 10.94 -3.94 4.17
C VAL A 94 10.84 -3.92 5.69
N GLU A 95 11.80 -3.32 6.40
CA GLU A 95 11.75 -3.18 7.85
C GLU A 95 10.57 -2.34 8.31
N THR A 96 10.34 -1.18 7.69
CA THR A 96 9.20 -0.32 8.00
C THR A 96 7.89 -1.04 7.74
N LEU A 97 7.77 -1.71 6.59
CA LEU A 97 6.56 -2.45 6.24
C LEU A 97 6.28 -3.60 7.24
N ARG A 98 7.32 -4.34 7.63
CA ARG A 98 7.20 -5.38 8.66
C ARG A 98 6.74 -4.79 9.99
N LYS A 99 7.31 -3.66 10.43
CA LYS A 99 6.88 -2.98 11.66
C LYS A 99 5.41 -2.58 11.60
N LEU A 100 4.97 -2.00 10.48
CA LEU A 100 3.57 -1.57 10.29
C LEU A 100 2.57 -2.73 10.29
N ILE A 101 2.95 -3.90 9.78
CA ILE A 101 2.08 -5.08 9.74
C ILE A 101 2.11 -5.85 11.08
N SER A 102 3.26 -5.90 11.75
CA SER A 102 3.41 -6.61 13.03
C SER A 102 2.85 -5.85 14.23
N THR A 103 2.75 -4.52 14.15
CA THR A 103 2.25 -3.71 15.25
C THR A 103 0.75 -3.48 15.05
N PRO A 104 -0.15 -3.91 15.97
CA PRO A 104 -1.53 -3.46 15.95
C PRO A 104 -1.53 -1.94 16.16
N GLN A 105 -1.89 -1.18 15.13
CA GLN A 105 -2.03 0.26 15.27
C GLN A 105 -3.27 0.56 16.14
N PRO A 106 -3.18 1.47 17.13
CA PRO A 106 -4.35 1.96 17.83
C PRO A 106 -5.30 2.61 16.82
N ALA A 107 -6.59 2.28 16.92
CA ALA A 107 -7.64 2.86 16.10
C ALA A 107 -7.54 4.39 16.16
N GLU A 108 -7.48 5.04 14.99
CA GLU A 108 -7.56 6.50 14.92
C GLU A 108 -8.89 6.95 15.54
N GLU A 109 -8.81 7.52 16.74
CA GLU A 109 -9.88 8.28 17.36
C GLU A 109 -10.25 9.42 16.42
N HIS A 110 -11.43 9.30 15.80
CA HIS A 110 -12.09 10.43 15.16
C HIS A 110 -12.43 11.43 16.25
N GLN A 111 -11.65 12.52 16.36
CA GLN A 111 -12.11 13.71 17.05
C GLN A 111 -13.13 14.42 16.15
N GLN A 112 -14.38 14.38 16.62
CA GLN A 112 -15.50 15.23 16.20
C GLN A 112 -15.23 16.69 16.53
#